data_AF-A0A845T1J9-F1
#
_entry.id   AF-A0A845T1J9-F1
#
_cell.length_a   1.000
_cell.length_b   1.000
_cell.length_c   1.000
_cell.angle_alpha   90.00
_cell.angle_beta   90.00
_cell.angle_gamma   90.00
#
_symmetry.space_group_name_H-M   'P 1'
#
loop_
_entity.id
_entity.type
_entity.pdbx_description
1 polymer ?
#
loop_
_entity_poly.entity_id
_entity_poly.type
_entity_poly.pdbx_seq_one_letter_code
_entity_poly.pdbx_strand_id
1 'polypeptide(L)'
;VFITRTGKPLDRSNIWRDMKALCKRAGVKAGKVFPHNLRHLFARTFYSLEKDLSRLADILGHTNVSTTRIYTVESGAAHRRQIERLGLVIT
;
A
#
# COMPACT_ATOMS: atom_id res chain seq x y z
N VAL A 1 -18.19 3.23 -13.90
CA VAL A 1 -18.42 3.83 -12.56
C VAL A 1 -19.15 2.81 -11.71
N PHE A 2 -18.76 2.60 -10.45
CA PHE A 2 -19.35 1.57 -9.60
C PHE A 2 -20.73 1.98 -9.08
N ILE A 3 -21.69 1.05 -9.09
CA ILE A 3 -23.08 1.27 -8.69
C ILE A 3 -23.52 0.25 -7.64
N THR A 4 -24.51 0.63 -6.84
CA THR A 4 -25.23 -0.26 -5.94
C THR A 4 -26.23 -1.13 -6.72
N ARG A 5 -26.81 -2.15 -6.06
CA ARG A 5 -27.85 -3.01 -6.64
C ARG A 5 -29.06 -2.24 -7.17
N THR A 6 -29.32 -1.03 -6.66
CA THR A 6 -30.45 -0.18 -7.09
C THR A 6 -30.06 0.83 -8.17
N GLY A 7 -28.86 0.72 -8.75
CA GLY A 7 -28.38 1.61 -9.82
C GLY A 7 -27.81 2.94 -9.35
N LYS A 8 -27.86 3.24 -8.05
CA LYS A 8 -27.27 4.47 -7.50
C LYS A 8 -25.74 4.38 -7.44
N PRO A 9 -24.99 5.48 -7.62
CA PRO A 9 -23.54 5.49 -7.44
C PRO A 9 -23.13 4.97 -6.06
N LEU A 10 -22.03 4.22 -6.01
CA LEU A 10 -21.43 3.79 -4.75
C LEU A 10 -20.86 4.99 -4.00
N ASP A 11 -21.23 5.11 -2.72
CA ASP A 11 -20.71 6.16 -1.84
C ASP A 11 -19.65 5.61 -0.86
N ARG A 12 -19.01 6.53 -0.13
CA ARG A 12 -17.99 6.20 0.88
C ARG A 12 -18.51 5.28 1.98
N SER A 13 -19.78 5.43 2.38
CA SER A 13 -20.41 4.66 3.45
C SER A 13 -20.64 3.21 3.03
N ASN A 14 -21.03 2.99 1.77
CA ASN A 14 -21.16 1.65 1.19
C ASN A 14 -19.82 0.92 1.20
N ILE A 15 -18.76 1.58 0.70
CA ILE A 15 -17.40 1.00 0.68
C ILE A 15 -16.95 0.66 2.10
N TRP A 16 -17.13 1.58 3.06
CA TRP A 16 -16.75 1.34 4.46
C TRP A 16 -17.48 0.16 5.09
N ARG A 17 -18.79 0.03 4.83
CA ARG A 17 -19.58 -1.10 5.32
C ARG A 17 -19.05 -2.43 4.76
N ASP A 18 -18.84 -2.49 3.46
CA ASP A 18 -18.42 -3.72 2.79
C ASP A 18 -16.99 -4.11 3.22
N MET A 19 -16.10 -3.14 3.40
CA MET A 19 -14.78 -3.35 3.97
C MET A 19 -14.85 -3.92 5.41
N LYS A 20 -15.67 -3.35 6.29
CA LYS A 20 -15.86 -3.89 7.65
C LYS A 20 -16.38 -5.33 7.65
N ALA A 21 -17.31 -5.65 6.75
CA ALA A 21 -17.81 -7.02 6.59
C ALA A 21 -16.70 -7.99 6.18
N LEU A 22 -15.84 -7.59 5.23
CA LEU A 22 -14.65 -8.36 4.84
C LEU A 22 -13.67 -8.55 6.01
N CYS A 23 -13.45 -7.53 6.84
CA CYS A 23 -12.58 -7.62 8.02
C CYS A 23 -13.03 -8.71 8.98
N LYS A 24 -14.33 -8.71 9.30
CA LYS A 24 -14.93 -9.64 10.23
C LYS A 24 -14.75 -11.07 9.74
N ARG A 25 -14.98 -11.30 8.45
CA ARG A 25 -14.79 -12.60 7.79
C ARG A 25 -13.33 -13.04 7.78
N ALA A 26 -12.40 -12.11 7.61
CA ALA A 26 -10.97 -12.37 7.55
C ALA A 26 -10.27 -12.42 8.93
N GLY A 27 -10.98 -12.16 10.03
CA GLY A 27 -10.37 -12.11 11.38
C GLY A 27 -9.42 -10.93 11.60
N VAL A 28 -9.53 -9.85 10.82
CA VAL A 28 -8.64 -8.68 10.90
C VAL A 28 -9.30 -7.56 11.71
N LYS A 29 -8.50 -6.85 12.52
CA LYS A 29 -8.95 -5.68 13.28
C LYS A 29 -9.55 -4.62 12.33
N ALA A 30 -10.81 -4.26 12.53
CA ALA A 30 -11.54 -3.32 11.67
C ALA A 30 -10.85 -1.96 11.51
N GLY A 31 -10.17 -1.47 12.55
CA GLY A 31 -9.41 -0.21 12.50
C GLY A 31 -8.22 -0.23 11.52
N LYS A 32 -7.81 -1.40 11.03
CA LYS A 32 -6.70 -1.54 10.06
C LYS A 32 -7.16 -1.64 8.61
N VAL A 33 -8.45 -1.68 8.33
CA VAL A 33 -8.93 -1.98 6.98
C VAL A 33 -9.80 -0.83 6.48
N PHE A 34 -9.18 0.01 5.68
CA PHE A 34 -9.78 1.16 5.03
C PHE A 34 -9.01 1.45 3.73
N PRO A 35 -9.60 2.17 2.75
CA PRO A 35 -9.04 2.25 1.40
C PRO A 35 -7.59 2.73 1.35
N HIS A 36 -7.26 3.73 2.19
CA HIS A 36 -5.91 4.28 2.24
C HIS A 36 -4.89 3.25 2.77
N ASN A 37 -5.23 2.43 3.78
CA ASN A 37 -4.30 1.41 4.27
C ASN A 37 -4.02 0.30 3.24
N LEU A 38 -5.02 -0.05 2.41
CA LEU A 38 -4.82 -0.98 1.30
C LEU A 38 -3.89 -0.38 0.23
N ARG A 39 -4.03 0.91 -0.06
CA ARG A 39 -3.09 1.62 -0.95
C ARG A 39 -1.67 1.61 -0.41
N HIS A 40 -1.49 1.86 0.90
CA HIS A 40 -0.19 1.75 1.58
C HIS A 40 0.39 0.36 1.47
N LEU A 41 -0.42 -0.67 1.75
CA LEU A 41 0.01 -2.06 1.66
C LEU A 41 0.47 -2.39 0.23
N PHE A 42 -0.33 -2.06 -0.78
CA PHE A 42 0.03 -2.26 -2.18
C PHE A 42 1.36 -1.58 -2.52
N ALA A 43 1.50 -0.30 -2.18
CA ALA A 43 2.70 0.47 -2.51
C ALA A 43 3.97 -0.10 -1.86
N ARG A 44 3.89 -0.49 -0.58
CA ARG A 44 5.01 -1.11 0.13
C ARG A 44 5.36 -2.48 -0.45
N THR A 45 4.37 -3.32 -0.74
CA THR A 45 4.59 -4.64 -1.32
C THR A 45 5.20 -4.54 -2.71
N PHE A 46 4.65 -3.71 -3.59
CA PHE A 46 5.18 -3.48 -4.93
C PHE A 46 6.63 -2.99 -4.87
N TYR A 47 6.91 -1.95 -4.08
CA TYR A 47 8.26 -1.42 -3.94
C TYR A 47 9.24 -2.44 -3.36
N SER A 48 8.80 -3.30 -2.43
CA SER A 48 9.65 -4.33 -1.86
C SER A 48 10.14 -5.37 -2.87
N LEU A 49 9.36 -5.61 -3.93
CA LEU A 49 9.65 -6.58 -4.99
C LEU A 49 10.43 -5.93 -6.14
N GLU A 50 9.91 -4.83 -6.68
CA GLU A 50 10.41 -4.23 -7.92
C GLU A 50 11.50 -3.17 -7.67
N LYS A 51 11.54 -2.56 -6.49
CA LYS A 51 12.46 -1.47 -6.12
C LYS A 51 12.44 -0.25 -7.07
N ASP A 52 11.40 -0.11 -7.89
CA ASP A 52 11.20 1.01 -8.80
C ASP A 52 10.15 2.00 -8.27
N LEU A 53 10.61 3.19 -7.90
CA LEU A 53 9.75 4.25 -7.36
C LEU A 53 8.96 5.00 -8.44
N SER A 54 9.53 5.14 -9.64
CA SER A 54 8.91 5.85 -10.76
C SER A 54 7.71 5.06 -11.28
N ARG A 55 7.91 3.76 -11.51
CA ARG A 55 6.82 2.86 -11.92
C ARG A 55 5.73 2.77 -10.86
N LEU A 56 6.09 2.77 -9.59
CA LEU A 56 5.10 2.82 -8.51
C LEU A 56 4.29 4.13 -8.54
N ALA A 57 4.94 5.27 -8.81
CA ALA A 57 4.25 6.55 -8.93
C ALA A 57 3.24 6.54 -10.08
N ASP A 58 3.61 5.98 -11.23
CA ASP A 58 2.73 5.85 -12.40
C ASP A 58 1.49 5.00 -12.09
N ILE A 59 1.69 3.82 -11.48
CA ILE A 59 0.58 2.91 -11.10
C ILE A 59 -0.35 3.58 -10.09
N LEU A 60 0.20 4.36 -9.16
CA LEU A 60 -0.57 5.06 -8.15
C LEU A 60 -1.24 6.35 -8.70
N GLY A 61 -0.88 6.80 -9.90
CA GLY A 61 -1.36 8.04 -10.50
C GLY A 61 -0.82 9.29 -9.78
N HIS A 62 0.40 9.22 -9.26
CA HIS A 62 1.04 10.36 -8.60
C HIS A 62 1.74 11.26 -9.61
N THR A 63 1.30 12.52 -9.70
CA THR A 63 1.93 13.53 -10.59
C THR A 63 3.36 13.87 -10.17
N ASN A 64 3.74 13.63 -8.91
CA ASN A 64 5.09 13.88 -8.40
C ASN A 64 5.59 12.66 -7.60
N VAL A 65 6.73 12.10 -8.02
CA VAL A 65 7.39 10.95 -7.38
C VAL A 65 7.67 11.17 -5.89
N SER A 66 7.84 12.43 -5.47
CA SER A 66 8.09 12.81 -4.07
C SER A 66 6.94 12.39 -3.15
N THR A 67 5.71 12.40 -3.66
CA THR A 67 4.53 11.91 -2.90
C THR A 67 4.53 10.39 -2.72
N THR A 68 5.25 9.66 -3.58
CA THR A 68 5.44 8.21 -3.50
C THR A 68 6.54 7.82 -2.52
N ARG A 69 7.49 8.73 -2.21
CA ARG A 69 8.60 8.48 -1.28
C ARG A 69 8.13 8.09 0.12
N ILE A 70 6.91 8.47 0.52
CA ILE A 70 6.33 8.05 1.79
C ILE A 70 6.25 6.52 1.95
N TYR A 71 6.25 5.76 0.85
CA TYR A 71 6.18 4.30 0.86
C TYR A 71 7.57 3.62 0.87
N THR A 72 8.65 4.38 0.70
CA THR A 72 10.03 3.84 0.70
C THR A 72 10.67 3.85 2.09
N VAL A 73 9.90 4.18 3.14
CA VAL A 73 10.41 4.15 4.52
C VAL A 73 10.72 2.71 4.90
N GLU A 74 11.97 2.33 4.71
CA GLU A 74 12.54 1.08 5.17
C GLU A 74 13.05 1.23 6.60
N SER A 75 13.00 0.14 7.37
CA SER A 75 13.66 0.13 8.68
C SER A 75 15.18 0.12 8.49
N GLY A 76 15.93 0.74 9.40
CA GLY A 76 17.41 0.74 9.34
C GLY A 76 18.01 -0.67 9.28
N ALA A 77 17.31 -1.68 9.81
CA ALA A 77 17.69 -3.08 9.70
C ALA A 77 17.62 -3.64 8.26
N ALA A 78 16.67 -3.18 7.45
CA ALA A 78 16.59 -3.58 6.04
C ALA A 78 17.73 -2.97 5.23
N HIS A 79 18.04 -1.69 5.48
CA HIS A 79 19.18 -1.01 4.87
C HIS A 79 20.52 -1.67 5.20
N ARG A 80 20.71 -2.03 6.48
CA ARG A 80 21.92 -2.74 6.92
C ARG A 80 22.11 -4.07 6.18
N ARG A 81 21.05 -4.88 6.08
CA ARG A 81 21.09 -6.15 5.33
C ARG A 81 21.39 -5.97 3.84
N GLN A 82 20.94 -4.87 3.22
CA GLN A 82 21.28 -4.58 1.83
C GLN A 82 22.77 -4.22 1.69
N ILE A 83 23.30 -3.40 2.59
CA ILE A 83 24.72 -3.02 2.61
C ILE A 83 25.62 -4.25 2.86
N GLU A 84 25.25 -5.11 3.82
CA GLU A 84 25.96 -6.36 4.11
C GLU A 84 26.01 -7.29 2.88
N ARG A 85 24.92 -7.37 2.11
CA ARG A 85 24.88 -8.18 0.87
C ARG A 85 25.78 -7.67 -0.25
N LEU A 86 26.21 -6.40 -0.22
CA LEU A 86 27.15 -5.89 -1.20
C LEU A 86 28.57 -6.44 -0.97
N GLY A 87 28.84 -7.06 0.19
CA GLY A 87 30.16 -7.61 0.52
C GLY A 87 31.25 -6.54 0.68
N LEU A 88 30.87 -5.26 0.75
CA LEU A 88 31.78 -4.11 0.84
C LEU A 88 32.15 -3.75 2.27
N VAL A 89 31.47 -4.33 3.26
CA VAL A 89 31.75 -4.15 4.68
C VAL A 89 32.25 -5.48 5.22
N ILE A 90 33.57 -5.62 5.32
CA ILE A 90 34.19 -6.72 6.07
C ILE A 90 33.95 -6.40 7.55
N THR A 91 33.17 -7.23 8.22
CA THR A 91 33.10 -7.25 9.69
C THR A 91 33.62 -8.58 10.17
#